data_AF-A0A934PVH9-F1
#
_entry.id   AF-A0A934PVH9-F1
#
_cell.length_a   1.000
_cell.length_b   1.000
_cell.length_c   1.000
_cell.angle_alpha   90.00
_cell.angle_beta   90.00
_cell.angle_gamma   90.00
#
_symmetry.space_group_name_H-M   'P 1'
#
loop_
_entity.id
_entity.type
_entity.pdbx_description
1 polymer ?
#
loop_
_entity_poly.entity_id
_entity_poly.type
_entity_poly.pdbx_seq_one_letter_code
_entity_poly.pdbx_strand_id
1 'polypeptide(L)'
;MTFKSFWTIIIKMAGLYIGWQIIISVPQLISVFQSSYSRDNYEQITGFVFLYGLQIAIYLCLSIICLFKSSWFVSILRLAEDFREPNLQLNLHRASIIKVIVILLGGIMFLNGFPGFCANLLRFLQTDNGHAFFTHPQFPWLVFSGLELLIGYCMMAYSSTFVTFIELQRRKS
;
A
#
# COMPACT_ATOMS: atom_id res chain seq x y z
N MET A 1 6.20 26.97 -2.50
CA MET A 1 6.37 25.75 -1.66
C MET A 1 7.57 24.97 -2.19
N THR A 2 8.39 24.35 -1.33
CA THR A 2 9.48 23.46 -1.79
C THR A 2 8.91 22.09 -2.18
N PHE A 3 9.54 21.41 -3.14
CA PHE A 3 9.13 20.06 -3.56
C PHE A 3 9.05 19.07 -2.39
N LYS A 4 9.97 19.20 -1.43
CA LYS A 4 9.98 18.41 -0.20
C LYS A 4 8.71 18.60 0.63
N SER A 5 8.20 19.83 0.75
CA SER A 5 6.95 20.11 1.48
C SER A 5 5.72 19.55 0.75
N PHE A 6 5.68 19.62 -0.57
CA PHE A 6 4.59 19.04 -1.38
C PHE A 6 4.50 17.52 -1.18
N TRP A 7 5.62 16.81 -1.31
CA TRP A 7 5.67 15.36 -1.08
C TRP A 7 5.36 14.98 0.37
N THR A 8 5.80 15.80 1.33
CA THR A 8 5.46 15.61 2.75
C THR A 8 3.94 15.71 2.97
N ILE A 9 3.26 16.65 2.33
CA ILE A 9 1.79 16.79 2.42
C ILE A 9 1.09 15.56 1.82
N ILE A 10 1.53 15.10 0.66
CA ILE A 10 1.00 13.89 0.02
C ILE A 10 1.11 12.67 0.94
N ILE A 11 2.28 12.43 1.52
CA ILE A 11 2.49 11.27 2.39
C ILE A 11 1.64 11.38 3.65
N LYS A 12 1.45 12.58 4.19
CA LYS A 12 0.52 12.81 5.32
C LYS A 12 -0.93 12.53 4.92
N MET A 13 -1.37 12.93 3.74
CA MET A 13 -2.72 12.58 3.24
C MET A 13 -2.88 11.06 3.06
N ALA A 14 -1.86 10.36 2.55
CA ALA A 14 -1.86 8.90 2.46
C ALA A 14 -1.93 8.25 3.85
N GLY A 15 -1.17 8.76 4.82
CA GLY A 15 -1.25 8.31 6.21
C GLY A 15 -2.63 8.50 6.83
N LEU A 16 -3.31 9.61 6.51
CA LEU A 16 -4.69 9.87 6.94
C LEU A 16 -5.68 8.91 6.27
N TYR A 17 -5.51 8.62 4.98
CA TYR A 17 -6.32 7.64 4.25
C TYR A 17 -6.19 6.24 4.86
N ILE A 18 -4.97 5.82 5.21
CA ILE A 18 -4.76 4.55 5.93
C ILE A 18 -5.46 4.60 7.30
N GLY A 19 -5.39 5.73 8.01
CA GLY A 19 -6.13 5.94 9.25
C GLY A 19 -7.64 5.77 9.08
N TRP A 20 -8.20 6.24 7.96
CA TRP A 20 -9.60 6.03 7.61
C TRP A 20 -9.94 4.55 7.39
N GLN A 21 -9.04 3.76 6.80
CA GLN A 21 -9.23 2.30 6.63
C GLN A 21 -9.33 1.56 7.97
N ILE A 22 -8.66 2.04 9.02
CA ILE A 22 -8.79 1.48 10.38
C ILE A 22 -10.23 1.61 10.87
N ILE A 23 -10.86 2.78 10.67
CA ILE A 23 -12.25 3.03 11.08
C ILE A 23 -13.21 2.07 10.36
N ILE A 24 -13.00 1.87 9.05
CA ILE A 24 -13.80 0.93 8.24
C ILE A 24 -13.60 -0.54 8.68
N SER A 25 -12.43 -0.86 9.23
CA SER A 25 -12.10 -2.22 9.66
C SER A 25 -12.73 -2.59 11.01
N VAL A 26 -13.16 -1.61 11.82
CA VAL A 26 -13.78 -1.86 13.14
C VAL A 26 -15.10 -2.66 13.05
N PRO A 27 -16.07 -2.32 12.17
CA PRO A 27 -17.27 -3.14 11.97
C PRO A 27 -16.99 -4.59 11.55
N GLN A 28 -15.90 -4.82 10.80
CA GLN A 28 -15.53 -6.16 10.36
C GLN A 28 -15.08 -7.02 11.55
N LEU A 29 -14.32 -6.44 12.50
CA LEU A 29 -13.99 -7.11 13.76
C LEU A 29 -15.26 -7.53 14.52
N ILE A 30 -16.21 -6.60 14.67
CA ILE A 30 -17.47 -6.87 15.37
C ILE A 30 -18.24 -8.03 14.71
N SER A 31 -18.27 -8.07 13.38
CA SER A 31 -18.92 -9.14 12.62
C SER A 31 -18.26 -10.51 12.83
N VAL A 32 -16.92 -10.54 12.91
CA VAL A 32 -16.17 -11.76 13.25
C VAL A 32 -16.48 -12.21 14.68
N PHE A 33 -16.52 -11.28 15.65
CA PHE A 33 -16.89 -11.60 17.03
C PHE A 33 -18.33 -12.14 17.15
N GLN A 34 -19.30 -11.52 16.48
CA GLN A 34 -20.71 -11.93 16.51
C GLN A 34 -20.93 -13.32 15.89
N SER A 35 -20.34 -13.57 14.72
CA SER A 35 -20.44 -14.88 14.05
C SER A 35 -19.72 -16.00 14.81
N SER A 36 -18.75 -15.65 15.66
CA SER A 36 -17.99 -16.57 16.48
C SER A 36 -18.69 -16.96 17.78
N TYR A 37 -19.61 -16.14 18.30
CA TYR A 37 -20.36 -16.44 19.53
C TYR A 37 -21.29 -17.65 19.40
N SER A 38 -21.57 -18.10 18.16
CA SER A 38 -22.52 -19.17 17.86
C SER A 38 -21.88 -20.54 17.55
N ARG A 39 -20.54 -20.70 17.64
CA ARG A 39 -19.83 -21.94 17.25
C ARG A 39 -18.79 -22.36 18.30
N ASP A 40 -18.78 -23.65 18.66
CA ASP A 40 -17.82 -24.29 19.59
C ASP A 40 -16.36 -24.41 19.08
N ASN A 41 -16.01 -23.76 17.96
CA ASN A 41 -14.68 -23.86 17.34
C ASN A 41 -13.73 -22.75 17.84
N TYR A 42 -13.36 -22.81 19.12
CA TYR A 42 -12.50 -21.81 19.77
C TYR A 42 -11.16 -21.57 19.03
N GLU A 43 -10.51 -22.60 18.50
CA GLU A 43 -9.20 -22.46 17.84
C GLU A 43 -9.26 -21.64 16.54
N GLN A 44 -10.30 -21.83 15.73
CA GLN A 44 -10.47 -21.07 14.48
C GLN A 44 -10.78 -19.60 14.78
N ILE A 45 -11.54 -19.33 15.84
CA ILE A 45 -11.92 -17.99 16.28
C ILE A 45 -10.68 -17.22 16.74
N THR A 46 -9.80 -17.83 17.53
CA THR A 46 -8.53 -17.21 17.96
C THR A 46 -7.65 -16.84 16.77
N GLY A 47 -7.58 -17.69 15.74
CA GLY A 47 -6.86 -17.40 14.51
C GLY A 47 -7.39 -16.17 13.76
N PHE A 48 -8.72 -16.07 13.57
CA PHE A 48 -9.32 -14.92 12.89
C PHE A 48 -9.15 -13.62 13.66
N VAL A 49 -9.39 -13.62 14.97
CA VAL A 49 -9.19 -12.42 15.81
C VAL A 49 -7.74 -11.96 15.78
N PHE A 50 -6.78 -12.90 15.83
CA PHE A 50 -5.35 -12.58 15.71
C PHE A 50 -5.02 -11.96 14.35
N LEU A 51 -5.50 -12.52 13.25
CA LEU A 51 -5.24 -12.01 11.90
C LEU A 51 -5.82 -10.61 11.68
N TYR A 52 -7.07 -10.37 12.08
CA TYR A 52 -7.69 -9.05 11.96
C TYR A 52 -7.05 -8.02 12.89
N GLY A 53 -6.67 -8.42 14.12
CA GLY A 53 -5.91 -7.57 15.03
C GLY A 53 -4.55 -7.18 14.45
N LEU A 54 -3.84 -8.15 13.85
CA LEU A 54 -2.57 -7.91 13.18
C LEU A 54 -2.73 -7.00 11.96
N GLN A 55 -3.78 -7.17 11.15
CA GLN A 55 -4.07 -6.28 10.02
C GLN A 55 -4.27 -4.84 10.49
N ILE A 56 -5.04 -4.62 11.56
CA ILE A 56 -5.23 -3.29 12.15
C ILE A 56 -3.92 -2.73 12.70
N ALA A 57 -3.11 -3.56 13.36
CA ALA A 57 -1.79 -3.15 13.84
C ALA A 57 -0.87 -2.72 12.69
N ILE A 58 -0.89 -3.42 11.55
CA ILE A 58 -0.16 -3.04 10.33
C ILE A 58 -0.66 -1.69 9.81
N TYR A 59 -1.98 -1.50 9.67
CA TYR A 59 -2.53 -0.23 9.21
C TYR A 59 -2.16 0.93 10.14
N LEU A 60 -2.21 0.70 11.45
CA LEU A 60 -1.88 1.70 12.46
C LEU A 60 -0.37 2.05 12.42
N CYS A 61 0.49 1.04 12.29
CA CYS A 61 1.92 1.22 12.10
C CYS A 61 2.23 2.04 10.83
N LEU A 62 1.64 1.65 9.69
CA LEU A 62 1.79 2.37 8.41
C LEU A 62 1.28 3.82 8.50
N SER A 63 0.12 4.03 9.11
CA SER A 63 -0.44 5.38 9.28
C SER A 63 0.48 6.28 10.12
N ILE A 64 1.00 5.77 11.24
CA ILE A 64 1.96 6.51 12.09
C ILE A 64 3.23 6.82 11.32
N ILE A 65 3.80 5.84 10.59
CA ILE A 65 5.01 6.05 9.80
C ILE A 65 4.78 7.13 8.74
N CYS A 66 3.66 7.09 8.00
CA CYS A 66 3.33 8.09 7.01
C CYS A 66 3.10 9.48 7.64
N LEU A 67 2.42 9.58 8.78
CA LEU A 67 2.11 10.87 9.42
C LEU A 67 3.36 11.52 10.06
N PHE A 68 4.12 10.76 10.85
CA PHE A 68 5.24 11.28 11.65
C PHE A 68 6.59 11.22 10.93
N LYS A 69 6.82 10.24 10.06
CA LYS A 69 8.07 10.07 9.29
C LYS A 69 7.91 10.34 7.80
N SER A 70 6.97 11.19 7.43
CA SER A 70 6.79 11.66 6.04
C SER A 70 8.08 12.18 5.40
N SER A 71 8.89 12.96 6.14
CA SER A 71 10.16 13.49 5.64
C SER A 71 11.23 12.42 5.35
N TRP A 72 11.17 11.28 6.05
CA TRP A 72 12.06 10.13 5.85
C TRP A 72 11.66 9.34 4.60
N PHE A 73 10.36 9.17 4.35
CA PHE A 73 9.85 8.57 3.12
C PHE A 73 10.24 9.39 1.88
N VAL A 74 10.11 10.73 1.92
CA VAL A 74 10.56 11.60 0.81
C VAL A 74 12.05 11.41 0.50
N SER A 75 12.86 11.21 1.55
CA SER A 75 14.31 10.97 1.43
C SER A 75 14.63 9.60 0.84
N ILE A 76 13.96 8.54 1.28
CA ILE A 76 14.22 7.17 0.81
C ILE A 76 13.78 6.95 -0.62
N LEU A 77 12.61 7.48 -0.99
CA LEU A 77 12.15 7.35 -2.37
C LEU A 77 12.89 8.31 -3.32
N ARG A 78 13.82 9.13 -2.82
CA ARG A 78 14.58 10.14 -3.60
C ARG A 78 13.66 11.04 -4.45
N LEU A 79 12.43 11.21 -3.97
CA LEU A 79 11.31 11.86 -4.69
C LEU A 79 11.59 13.34 -5.02
N ALA A 80 12.56 13.94 -4.32
CA ALA A 80 13.00 15.32 -4.50
C ALA A 80 14.38 15.46 -5.18
N GLU A 81 15.17 14.39 -5.32
CA GLU A 81 16.52 14.49 -5.88
C GLU A 81 16.54 14.69 -7.40
N ASP A 82 15.52 14.20 -8.11
CA ASP A 82 15.40 14.39 -9.56
C ASP A 82 14.88 15.78 -9.96
N PHE A 83 14.41 16.59 -9.00
CA PHE A 83 13.91 17.93 -9.27
C PHE A 83 15.01 18.95 -9.00
N ARG A 84 15.67 19.41 -10.08
CA ARG A 84 16.75 20.43 -10.04
C ARG A 84 16.32 21.79 -9.46
N GLU A 85 15.02 22.04 -9.31
CA GLU A 85 14.51 23.32 -8.82
C GLU A 85 14.06 23.24 -7.35
N PRO A 86 14.59 24.10 -6.46
CA PRO A 86 14.24 24.10 -5.04
C PRO A 86 12.81 24.59 -4.77
N ASN A 87 12.23 25.35 -5.70
CA ASN A 87 10.89 25.93 -5.59
C ASN A 87 9.94 25.25 -6.57
N LEU A 88 8.76 24.86 -6.09
CA LEU A 88 7.65 24.42 -6.92
C LEU A 88 7.13 25.62 -7.70
N GLN A 89 7.74 25.91 -8.85
CA GLN A 89 7.17 26.84 -9.82
C GLN A 89 6.00 26.12 -10.49
N LEU A 90 4.80 26.73 -10.47
CA LEU A 90 3.59 26.17 -11.11
C LEU A 90 3.75 25.94 -12.62
N ASN A 91 4.84 26.43 -13.22
CA ASN A 91 5.25 26.11 -14.59
C ASN A 91 5.97 24.74 -14.67
N LEU A 92 5.38 23.72 -14.03
CA LEU A 92 5.90 22.37 -14.07
C LEU A 92 5.79 21.83 -15.49
N HIS A 93 6.93 21.38 -16.05
CA HIS A 93 6.95 20.64 -17.29
C HIS A 93 6.00 19.44 -17.21
N ARG A 94 5.22 19.16 -18.26
CA ARG A 94 4.18 18.10 -18.23
C ARG A 94 4.71 16.75 -17.77
N ALA A 95 5.95 16.40 -18.13
CA ALA A 95 6.64 15.19 -17.66
C ALA A 95 6.66 15.07 -16.12
N SER A 96 6.91 16.18 -15.42
CA SER A 96 6.97 16.25 -13.96
C SER A 96 5.62 15.94 -13.31
N ILE A 97 4.52 16.42 -13.91
CA ILE A 97 3.17 16.15 -13.42
C ILE A 97 2.82 14.67 -13.59
N ILE A 98 3.14 14.09 -14.75
CA ILE A 98 2.93 12.65 -15.02
C ILE A 98 3.76 11.82 -14.04
N LYS A 99 5.01 12.20 -13.77
CA LYS A 99 5.87 11.52 -12.79
C LYS A 99 5.24 11.48 -11.41
N VAL A 100 4.73 12.62 -10.94
CA VAL A 100 4.05 12.74 -9.64
C VAL A 100 2.83 11.81 -9.58
N ILE A 101 2.01 11.78 -10.64
CA ILE A 101 0.83 10.91 -10.73
C ILE A 101 1.21 9.43 -10.70
N VAL A 102 2.25 9.03 -11.44
CA VAL A 102 2.74 7.63 -11.46
C VAL A 102 3.23 7.19 -10.08
N ILE A 103 3.98 8.05 -9.38
CA ILE A 103 4.45 7.78 -8.02
C ILE A 103 3.26 7.69 -7.05
N LEU A 104 2.28 8.59 -7.16
CA LEU A 104 1.07 8.55 -6.34
C LEU A 104 0.27 7.26 -6.53
N LEU A 105 0.06 6.86 -7.78
CA LEU A 105 -0.65 5.62 -8.11
C LEU A 105 0.11 4.38 -7.60
N GLY A 106 1.42 4.31 -7.85
CA GLY A 106 2.26 3.24 -7.31
C GLY A 106 2.22 3.21 -5.78
N GLY A 107 2.24 4.38 -5.15
CA GLY A 107 2.05 4.61 -3.71
C GLY A 107 0.78 3.98 -3.17
N ILE A 108 -0.36 4.31 -3.77
CA ILE A 108 -1.67 3.81 -3.36
C ILE A 108 -1.74 2.30 -3.57
N MET A 109 -1.26 1.77 -4.70
CA MET A 109 -1.24 0.33 -4.97
C MET A 109 -0.37 -0.43 -3.96
N PHE A 110 0.81 0.09 -3.62
CA PHE A 110 1.68 -0.50 -2.61
C PHE A 110 1.02 -0.50 -1.22
N LEU A 111 0.42 0.63 -0.82
CA LEU A 111 -0.23 0.78 0.48
C LEU A 111 -1.46 -0.12 0.62
N ASN A 112 -2.19 -0.37 -0.47
CA ASN A 112 -3.32 -1.30 -0.47
C ASN A 112 -2.87 -2.77 -0.54
N GLY A 113 -1.85 -3.08 -1.34
CA GLY A 113 -1.36 -4.43 -1.55
C GLY A 113 -0.59 -5.00 -0.35
N PHE A 114 0.16 -4.17 0.37
CA PHE A 114 0.97 -4.61 1.53
C PHE A 114 0.18 -5.31 2.65
N PRO A 115 -0.88 -4.72 3.22
CA PRO A 115 -1.67 -5.37 4.27
C PRO A 115 -2.40 -6.61 3.76
N GLY A 116 -2.89 -6.59 2.51
CA GLY A 116 -3.51 -7.76 1.87
C GLY A 116 -2.53 -8.92 1.70
N PHE A 117 -1.30 -8.63 1.28
CA PHE A 117 -0.24 -9.62 1.16
C PHE A 117 0.14 -10.22 2.53
N CYS A 118 0.33 -9.39 3.56
CA CYS A 118 0.63 -9.87 4.90
C CYS A 118 -0.49 -10.78 5.46
N ALA A 119 -1.75 -10.37 5.31
CA ALA A 119 -2.90 -11.16 5.77
C ALA A 119 -3.01 -12.49 5.02
N ASN A 120 -2.86 -12.49 3.70
CA ASN A 120 -2.91 -13.71 2.88
C ASN A 120 -1.71 -14.63 3.16
N LEU A 121 -0.53 -14.07 3.40
CA LEU A 121 0.67 -14.83 3.74
C LEU A 121 0.53 -15.52 5.10
N LEU A 122 0.02 -14.80 6.11
CA LEU A 122 -0.26 -15.37 7.42
C LEU A 122 -1.32 -16.47 7.37
N ARG A 123 -2.42 -16.27 6.62
CA ARG A 123 -3.43 -17.32 6.43
C ARG A 123 -2.87 -18.56 5.72
N PHE A 124 -2.00 -18.35 4.75
CA PHE A 124 -1.29 -19.44 4.07
C PHE A 124 -0.38 -20.21 5.04
N LEU A 125 0.34 -19.50 5.93
CA LEU A 125 1.23 -20.13 6.92
C LEU A 125 0.49 -20.80 8.09
N GLN A 126 -0.68 -20.29 8.50
CA GLN A 126 -1.49 -20.89 9.56
C GLN A 126 -2.30 -22.11 9.10
N THR A 127 -2.50 -22.27 7.79
CA THR A 127 -3.19 -23.44 7.25
C THR A 127 -2.19 -24.58 7.08
N ASP A 128 -1.76 -25.14 8.20
CA ASP A 128 -1.06 -26.42 8.22
C ASP A 128 -2.11 -27.49 7.92
N ASN A 129 -2.06 -28.13 6.74
CA ASN A 129 -2.76 -29.39 6.41
C ASN A 129 -2.57 -29.78 4.93
N GLY A 130 -1.52 -30.56 4.63
CA GLY A 130 -1.50 -31.68 3.65
C GLY A 130 -2.06 -31.53 2.22
N HIS A 131 -2.50 -30.35 1.78
CA HIS A 131 -3.09 -30.10 0.48
C HIS A 131 -2.06 -29.47 -0.47
N ALA A 132 -2.07 -29.88 -1.73
CA ALA A 132 -1.16 -29.36 -2.74
C ALA A 132 -1.30 -27.83 -2.84
N PHE A 133 -0.15 -27.14 -2.79
CA PHE A 133 0.02 -25.68 -2.82
C PHE A 133 -0.90 -24.92 -3.79
N PHE A 134 -1.22 -25.53 -4.95
CA PHE A 134 -1.99 -24.93 -6.03
C PHE A 134 -3.52 -25.04 -5.89
N THR A 135 -4.01 -25.88 -4.99
CA THR A 135 -5.46 -26.12 -4.80
C THR A 135 -6.06 -25.22 -3.72
N HIS A 136 -5.24 -24.44 -3.02
CA HIS A 136 -5.72 -23.61 -1.92
C HIS A 136 -6.45 -22.37 -2.45
N PRO A 137 -7.70 -22.09 -2.03
CA PRO A 137 -8.50 -20.96 -2.53
C PRO A 137 -7.84 -19.59 -2.31
N GLN A 138 -6.89 -19.51 -1.37
CA GLN A 138 -6.20 -18.26 -1.01
C GLN A 138 -4.88 -18.04 -1.74
N PHE A 139 -4.34 -19.06 -2.42
CA PHE A 139 -3.10 -18.94 -3.18
C PHE A 139 -3.20 -17.92 -4.34
N PRO A 140 -4.28 -17.88 -5.14
CA PRO A 140 -4.45 -16.84 -6.16
C PRO A 140 -4.49 -15.43 -5.58
N TRP A 141 -5.13 -15.25 -4.41
CA TRP A 141 -5.20 -13.96 -3.73
C TRP A 141 -3.85 -13.52 -3.17
N LEU A 142 -3.04 -14.45 -2.64
CA LEU A 142 -1.67 -14.18 -2.21
C LEU A 142 -0.81 -13.70 -3.39
N VAL A 143 -0.88 -14.40 -4.52
CA VAL A 143 -0.13 -14.05 -5.74
C VAL A 143 -0.60 -12.69 -6.27
N PHE A 144 -1.91 -12.45 -6.30
CA PHE A 144 -2.47 -11.17 -6.74
C PHE A 144 -2.00 -10.01 -5.87
N SER A 145 -2.12 -10.13 -4.54
CA SER A 145 -1.65 -9.10 -3.61
C SER A 145 -0.13 -8.89 -3.70
N GLY A 146 0.65 -9.95 -3.91
CA GLY A 146 2.10 -9.85 -4.11
C GLY A 146 2.48 -9.14 -5.41
N LEU A 147 1.78 -9.44 -6.50
CA LEU A 147 1.96 -8.74 -7.78
C LEU A 147 1.57 -7.27 -7.67
N GLU A 148 0.46 -6.95 -7.01
CA GLU A 148 0.03 -5.56 -6.78
C GLU A 148 1.08 -4.76 -6.00
N LEU A 149 1.70 -5.39 -4.99
CA LEU A 149 2.78 -4.83 -4.19
C LEU A 149 4.05 -4.59 -5.02
N LEU A 150 4.43 -5.58 -5.85
CA LEU A 150 5.58 -5.48 -6.75
C LEU A 150 5.38 -4.41 -7.82
N ILE A 151 4.20 -4.36 -8.43
CA ILE A 151 3.85 -3.36 -9.45
C ILE A 151 3.84 -1.96 -8.82
N GLY A 152 3.20 -1.80 -7.65
CA GLY A 152 3.19 -0.53 -6.92
C GLY A 152 4.59 -0.05 -6.54
N TYR A 153 5.45 -0.95 -6.08
CA TYR A 153 6.85 -0.65 -5.78
C TYR A 153 7.65 -0.27 -7.04
N CYS A 154 7.53 -1.05 -8.12
CA CYS A 154 8.20 -0.76 -9.39
C CYS A 154 7.76 0.59 -9.98
N MET A 155 6.48 0.94 -9.91
CA MET A 155 5.98 2.24 -10.36
C MET A 155 6.56 3.41 -9.56
N MET A 156 6.74 3.24 -8.25
CA MET A 156 7.40 4.27 -7.43
C MET A 156 8.90 4.37 -7.72
N ALA A 157 9.61 3.25 -7.77
CA ALA A 157 11.06 3.20 -7.95
C ALA A 157 11.52 3.61 -9.36
N TYR A 158 10.77 3.21 -10.40
CA TYR A 158 11.09 3.48 -11.82
C TYR A 158 10.17 4.52 -12.45
N SER A 159 9.68 5.47 -11.65
CA SER A 159 8.74 6.52 -12.10
C SER A 159 9.27 7.36 -13.27
N SER A 160 10.59 7.58 -13.39
CA SER A 160 11.20 8.28 -14.51
C SER A 160 11.10 7.49 -15.83
N THR A 161 11.30 6.17 -15.79
CA THR A 161 11.21 5.29 -16.96
C THR A 161 9.78 5.23 -17.51
N PHE A 162 8.78 5.19 -16.63
CA PHE A 162 7.36 5.22 -17.03
C PHE A 162 6.99 6.54 -17.73
N VAL A 163 7.49 7.67 -17.24
CA VAL A 163 7.25 8.98 -17.86
C VAL A 163 7.90 9.04 -19.25
N THR A 164 9.14 8.59 -19.39
CA THR A 164 9.82 8.52 -20.69
C THR A 164 9.08 7.61 -21.67
N PHE A 165 8.54 6.49 -21.22
CA PHE A 165 7.73 5.60 -22.05
C PHE A 165 6.45 6.29 -22.57
N ILE A 166 5.72 6.98 -21.69
CA ILE A 166 4.51 7.74 -22.05
C ILE A 166 4.83 8.88 -23.04
N GLU A 167 5.93 9.59 -22.85
CA GLU A 167 6.35 10.65 -23.77
C GLU A 167 6.79 10.13 -25.14
N LEU A 168 7.49 8.98 -25.18
CA LEU A 168 7.90 8.32 -26.42
C LEU A 168 6.71 7.82 -27.24
N GLN A 169 5.70 7.25 -26.57
CA GLN A 169 4.50 6.75 -27.24
C GLN A 169 3.65 7.89 -27.81
N ARG A 170 3.67 9.07 -27.17
CA ARG A 170 3.00 10.26 -27.67
C ARG A 170 3.73 10.94 -28.85
N ARG A 171 5.06 10.89 -28.92
CA ARG A 171 5.81 11.38 -30.10
C ARG A 171 5.60 10.55 -31.36
N LYS A 172 5.07 9.33 -31.22
CA LYS A 172 4.75 8.43 -32.34
C LYS A 172 3.32 8.54 -32.85
N SER A 173 2.43 9.26 -32.15
CA SER A 173 1.03 9.51 -32.53
C SER A 173 0.83 10.94 -32.98
#